data_AF-A0A8T7A140-F1
#
_entry.id   AF-A0A8T7A140-F1
#
_cell.length_a   1.000
_cell.length_b   1.000
_cell.length_c   1.000
_cell.angle_alpha   90.00
_cell.angle_beta   90.00
_cell.angle_gamma   90.00
#
_symmetry.space_group_name_H-M   'P 1'
#
loop_
_entity.id
_entity.type
_entity.pdbx_description
1 polymer ?
#
loop_
_entity_poly.entity_id
_entity_poly.type
_entity_poly.pdbx_seq_one_letter_code
_entity_poly.pdbx_strand_id
1 'polypeptide(L)'
;MYKIKTTYAKALLFIVTCMVANTLYANNEIHHPFNDVLSASVKNGKVNHKAIRNNPSFASYVESLKTKPTFTNQNEALAYWINSYNALVIQGILDGGSPSTFFGRKSFFKGNKYQLAGMKINLNDLERKVIIPIGEPRIHFAINCASSSCPKLIPEVYNAEIIDQQLTQAAKFFINDTMRNHFDPEMKIASISKIFDWFEEDFIKHSGSVQKYLAQYVMDENIANNLQAGNYKIKYLHYDWSLNGTKP
;
A
#
# COMPACT_ATOMS: atom_id res chain seq x y z
N MET A 1 -44.50 -51.41 5.69
CA MET A 1 -43.86 -50.90 4.45
C MET A 1 -43.24 -49.53 4.73
N TYR A 2 -42.13 -49.25 4.06
CA TYR A 2 -40.99 -48.40 4.48
C TYR A 2 -41.28 -46.90 4.75
N LYS A 3 -40.72 -46.37 5.86
CA LYS A 3 -40.45 -44.94 6.06
C LYS A 3 -39.07 -44.60 5.47
N ILE A 4 -39.03 -43.83 4.38
CA ILE A 4 -37.79 -43.26 3.85
C ILE A 4 -37.51 -41.98 4.64
N LYS A 5 -36.47 -42.01 5.48
CA LYS A 5 -35.95 -40.84 6.20
C LYS A 5 -35.11 -39.97 5.28
N THR A 6 -35.36 -38.68 5.40
CA THR A 6 -34.71 -37.54 4.76
C THR A 6 -33.19 -37.50 5.06
N THR A 7 -32.34 -37.76 4.06
CA THR A 7 -30.86 -37.75 4.20
C THR A 7 -30.16 -36.81 3.21
N TYR A 8 -30.81 -35.72 2.79
CA TYR A 8 -30.20 -34.78 1.83
C TYR A 8 -29.77 -33.43 2.44
N ALA A 9 -30.23 -33.07 3.64
CA ALA A 9 -29.93 -31.75 4.24
C ALA A 9 -28.52 -31.64 4.86
N LYS A 10 -27.89 -32.75 5.26
CA LYS A 10 -26.56 -32.72 5.90
C LYS A 10 -25.39 -32.61 4.91
N ALA A 11 -25.54 -33.14 3.70
CA ALA A 11 -24.49 -33.08 2.67
C ALA A 11 -24.34 -31.66 2.09
N LEU A 12 -25.46 -30.93 1.91
CA LEU A 12 -25.41 -29.55 1.42
C LEU A 12 -24.73 -28.60 2.42
N LEU A 13 -24.99 -28.76 3.72
CA LEU A 13 -24.40 -27.93 4.77
C LEU A 13 -22.87 -28.13 4.87
N PHE A 14 -22.38 -29.36 4.70
CA PHE A 14 -20.95 -29.70 4.73
C PHE A 14 -20.19 -29.21 3.49
N ILE A 15 -20.81 -29.30 2.31
CA ILE A 15 -20.23 -28.78 1.06
C ILE A 15 -20.13 -27.25 1.10
N VAL A 16 -21.15 -26.56 1.62
CA VAL A 16 -21.12 -25.11 1.80
C VAL A 16 -20.06 -24.68 2.82
N THR A 17 -19.90 -25.41 3.95
CA THR A 17 -18.84 -25.09 4.93
C THR A 17 -17.43 -25.34 4.38
N CYS A 18 -17.20 -26.41 3.62
CA CYS A 18 -15.90 -26.65 2.96
C CYS A 18 -15.58 -25.61 1.89
N MET A 19 -16.56 -25.16 1.09
CA MET A 19 -16.33 -24.10 0.10
C MET A 19 -16.02 -22.75 0.76
N VAL A 20 -16.73 -22.38 1.83
CA VAL A 20 -16.49 -21.13 2.57
C VAL A 20 -15.11 -21.15 3.25
N ALA A 21 -14.71 -22.27 3.86
CA ALA A 21 -13.39 -22.42 4.44
C ALA A 21 -12.26 -22.31 3.39
N ASN A 22 -12.40 -22.99 2.24
CA ASN A 22 -11.43 -22.89 1.15
C ASN A 22 -11.30 -21.47 0.58
N THR A 23 -12.38 -20.69 0.59
CA THR A 23 -12.36 -19.30 0.10
C THR A 23 -11.64 -18.37 1.09
N LEU A 24 -11.88 -18.53 2.39
CA LEU A 24 -11.17 -17.80 3.47
C LEU A 24 -9.67 -18.11 3.48
N TYR A 25 -9.29 -19.39 3.41
CA TYR A 25 -7.88 -19.80 3.34
C TYR A 25 -7.20 -19.30 2.05
N ALA A 26 -7.87 -19.36 0.90
CA ALA A 26 -7.30 -18.87 -0.36
C ALA A 26 -7.09 -17.35 -0.39
N ASN A 27 -7.94 -16.57 0.28
CA ASN A 27 -7.79 -15.12 0.37
C ASN A 27 -6.58 -14.70 1.21
N ASN A 28 -6.30 -15.40 2.31
CA ASN A 28 -5.14 -15.10 3.17
C ASN A 28 -3.81 -15.47 2.51
N GLU A 29 -3.79 -16.44 1.60
CA GLU A 29 -2.57 -16.93 0.94
C GLU A 29 -2.28 -16.27 -0.42
N ILE A 30 -3.20 -15.47 -0.97
CA ILE A 30 -3.04 -14.91 -2.32
C ILE A 30 -1.77 -14.08 -2.47
N HIS A 31 -1.31 -13.46 -1.38
CA HIS A 31 -0.12 -12.61 -1.33
C HIS A 31 1.16 -13.36 -0.96
N HIS A 32 1.10 -14.62 -0.52
CA HIS A 32 2.29 -15.38 -0.10
C HIS A 32 3.40 -15.40 -1.17
N PRO A 33 3.11 -15.65 -2.47
CA PRO A 33 4.16 -15.60 -3.49
C PRO A 33 4.82 -14.23 -3.64
N PHE A 34 4.09 -13.14 -3.34
CA PHE A 34 4.64 -11.79 -3.38
C PHE A 34 5.51 -11.49 -2.16
N ASN A 35 5.19 -12.06 -0.99
CA ASN A 35 5.99 -11.92 0.21
C ASN A 35 7.43 -12.41 -0.01
N ASP A 36 7.58 -13.59 -0.60
CA ASP A 36 8.90 -14.17 -0.92
C ASP A 36 9.69 -13.29 -1.91
N VAL A 37 8.99 -12.74 -2.91
CA VAL A 37 9.59 -11.80 -3.88
C VAL A 37 10.11 -10.54 -3.20
N LEU A 38 9.29 -9.94 -2.32
CA LEU A 38 9.64 -8.73 -1.59
C LEU A 38 10.81 -8.97 -0.64
N SER A 39 10.74 -10.01 0.18
CA SER A 39 11.80 -10.38 1.13
C SER A 39 13.14 -10.63 0.44
N ALA A 40 13.15 -11.26 -0.75
CA ALA A 40 14.38 -11.51 -1.50
C ALA A 40 14.91 -10.27 -2.24
N SER A 41 14.03 -9.35 -2.66
CA SER A 41 14.35 -8.31 -3.66
C SER A 41 14.31 -6.89 -3.14
N VAL A 42 13.85 -6.65 -1.91
CA VAL A 42 13.74 -5.32 -1.31
C VAL A 42 14.71 -5.20 -0.14
N LYS A 43 15.60 -4.20 -0.20
CA LYS A 43 16.54 -3.90 0.89
C LYS A 43 16.55 -2.40 1.17
N ASN A 44 16.29 -2.01 2.41
CA ASN A 44 16.22 -0.61 2.84
C ASN A 44 15.28 0.26 1.97
N GLY A 45 14.16 -0.32 1.51
CA GLY A 45 13.20 0.34 0.62
C GLY A 45 13.64 0.44 -0.85
N LYS A 46 14.81 -0.08 -1.21
CA LYS A 46 15.28 -0.16 -2.60
C LYS A 46 14.87 -1.48 -3.23
N VAL A 47 14.28 -1.42 -4.42
CA VAL A 47 13.78 -2.59 -5.15
C VAL A 47 14.79 -3.07 -6.19
N ASN A 48 15.11 -4.36 -6.17
CA ASN A 48 15.95 -5.00 -7.19
C ASN A 48 15.11 -5.50 -8.37
N HIS A 49 14.72 -4.59 -9.28
CA HIS A 49 13.83 -4.94 -10.40
C HIS A 49 14.42 -6.02 -11.33
N LYS A 50 15.74 -6.06 -11.50
CA LYS A 50 16.41 -7.10 -12.29
C LYS A 50 16.20 -8.50 -11.72
N ALA A 51 16.20 -8.64 -10.40
CA ALA A 51 15.91 -9.92 -9.75
C ALA A 51 14.43 -10.32 -9.91
N ILE A 52 13.52 -9.35 -9.77
CA ILE A 52 12.08 -9.59 -9.87
C ILE A 52 11.68 -9.97 -11.31
N ARG A 53 12.28 -9.33 -12.34
CA ARG A 53 11.99 -9.63 -13.75
C ARG A 53 12.09 -11.12 -14.10
N ASN A 54 13.04 -11.83 -13.48
CA ASN A 54 13.30 -13.23 -13.76
C ASN A 54 12.65 -14.18 -12.74
N ASN A 55 11.80 -13.66 -11.84
CA ASN A 55 11.15 -14.46 -10.81
C ASN A 55 9.74 -14.91 -11.26
N PRO A 56 9.53 -16.20 -11.55
CA PRO A 56 8.23 -16.71 -12.02
C PRO A 56 7.11 -16.60 -10.97
N SER A 57 7.45 -16.54 -9.67
CA SER A 57 6.47 -16.33 -8.60
C SER A 57 5.84 -14.93 -8.68
N PHE A 58 6.61 -13.91 -9.09
CA PHE A 58 6.08 -12.56 -9.29
C PHE A 58 5.10 -12.52 -10.46
N ALA A 59 5.46 -13.11 -11.60
CA ALA A 59 4.58 -13.17 -12.76
C ALA A 59 3.27 -13.92 -12.46
N SER A 60 3.36 -15.07 -11.78
CA SER A 60 2.19 -15.85 -11.33
C SER A 60 1.32 -15.07 -10.36
N TYR A 61 1.92 -14.28 -9.47
CA TYR A 61 1.19 -13.43 -8.55
C TYR A 61 0.44 -12.29 -9.27
N VAL A 62 1.08 -11.57 -10.19
CA VAL A 62 0.40 -10.53 -10.98
C VAL A 62 -0.76 -11.13 -11.81
N GLU A 63 -0.61 -12.38 -12.29
CA GLU A 63 -1.69 -13.10 -12.96
C GLU A 63 -2.87 -13.42 -12.02
N SER A 64 -2.58 -13.87 -10.78
CA SER A 64 -3.63 -14.20 -9.80
C SER A 64 -4.48 -12.99 -9.40
N LEU A 65 -3.88 -11.79 -9.41
CA LEU A 65 -4.58 -10.53 -9.12
C LEU A 65 -5.69 -10.19 -10.13
N LYS A 66 -5.72 -10.80 -11.32
CA LYS A 66 -6.77 -10.51 -12.32
C LYS A 66 -8.17 -10.90 -11.87
N THR A 67 -8.30 -11.87 -10.96
CA THR A 67 -9.59 -12.32 -10.43
C THR A 67 -9.86 -11.64 -9.10
N LYS A 68 -11.07 -11.10 -8.92
CA LYS A 68 -11.44 -10.40 -7.68
C LYS A 68 -11.71 -11.42 -6.57
N PRO A 69 -10.99 -11.35 -5.43
CA PRO A 69 -11.38 -12.14 -4.26
C PRO A 69 -12.63 -11.56 -3.60
N THR A 70 -13.33 -12.38 -2.83
CA THR A 70 -14.42 -11.91 -1.96
C THR A 70 -13.82 -11.38 -0.69
N PHE A 71 -14.17 -10.16 -0.27
CA PHE A 71 -13.72 -9.62 1.02
C PHE A 71 -14.81 -9.81 2.07
N THR A 72 -14.44 -10.34 3.24
CA THR A 72 -15.36 -10.47 4.38
C THR A 72 -15.37 -9.22 5.25
N ASN A 73 -14.33 -8.40 5.17
CA ASN A 73 -14.17 -7.17 5.94
C ASN A 73 -13.28 -6.13 5.21
N GLN A 74 -13.20 -4.92 5.77
CA GLN A 74 -12.44 -3.81 5.18
C GLN A 74 -10.92 -4.02 5.21
N ASN A 75 -10.39 -4.75 6.21
CA ASN A 75 -8.95 -5.02 6.32
C ASN A 75 -8.47 -5.95 5.21
N GLU A 76 -9.24 -6.98 4.87
CA GLU A 76 -8.96 -7.84 3.71
C GLU A 76 -8.95 -7.05 2.40
N ALA A 77 -9.94 -6.18 2.20
CA ALA A 77 -9.98 -5.32 1.02
C ALA A 77 -8.75 -4.40 0.97
N LEU A 78 -8.42 -3.76 2.08
CA LEU A 78 -7.31 -2.83 2.17
C LEU A 78 -5.95 -3.52 1.93
N ALA A 79 -5.71 -4.68 2.56
CA ALA A 79 -4.52 -5.50 2.33
C ALA A 79 -4.36 -5.82 0.85
N TYR A 80 -5.45 -6.32 0.23
CA TYR A 80 -5.45 -6.69 -1.17
C TYR A 80 -5.10 -5.52 -2.08
N TRP A 81 -5.72 -4.35 -1.88
CA TRP A 81 -5.49 -3.22 -2.77
C TRP A 81 -4.10 -2.60 -2.61
N ILE A 82 -3.56 -2.52 -1.38
CA ILE A 82 -2.19 -2.04 -1.13
C ILE A 82 -1.18 -2.96 -1.80
N ASN A 83 -1.29 -4.27 -1.57
CA ASN A 83 -0.39 -5.27 -2.17
C ASN A 83 -0.49 -5.26 -3.70
N SER A 84 -1.69 -5.15 -4.25
CA SER A 84 -1.92 -5.07 -5.69
C SER A 84 -1.29 -3.81 -6.28
N TYR A 85 -1.46 -2.65 -5.64
CA TYR A 85 -0.86 -1.40 -6.10
C TYR A 85 0.66 -1.49 -6.13
N ASN A 86 1.29 -1.95 -5.04
CA ASN A 86 2.73 -2.10 -4.95
C ASN A 86 3.29 -3.05 -6.01
N ALA A 87 2.60 -4.17 -6.27
CA ALA A 87 2.98 -5.11 -7.31
C ALA A 87 2.84 -4.53 -8.71
N LEU A 88 1.75 -3.80 -8.99
CA LEU A 88 1.56 -3.17 -10.30
C LEU A 88 2.54 -2.01 -10.55
N VAL A 89 2.99 -1.31 -9.51
CA VAL A 89 4.08 -0.34 -9.63
C VAL A 89 5.37 -1.04 -10.05
N ILE A 90 5.72 -2.15 -9.40
CA ILE A 90 6.89 -2.96 -9.80
C ILE A 90 6.72 -3.44 -11.24
N GLN A 91 5.57 -4.00 -11.60
CA GLN A 91 5.26 -4.44 -12.96
C GLN A 91 5.43 -3.31 -13.98
N GLY A 92 4.92 -2.10 -13.69
CA GLY A 92 5.07 -0.95 -14.58
C GLY A 92 6.51 -0.54 -14.83
N ILE A 93 7.41 -0.72 -13.85
CA ILE A 93 8.85 -0.53 -14.05
C ILE A 93 9.42 -1.65 -14.94
N LEU A 94 9.00 -2.90 -14.74
CA LEU A 94 9.42 -4.04 -15.57
C LEU A 94 8.98 -3.91 -17.03
N ASP A 95 7.81 -3.30 -17.27
CA ASP A 95 7.25 -2.96 -18.58
C ASP A 95 8.02 -1.82 -19.29
N GLY A 96 9.05 -1.26 -18.65
CA GLY A 96 9.87 -0.18 -19.19
C GLY A 96 9.37 1.24 -18.86
N GLY A 97 8.35 1.35 -18.01
CA GLY A 97 7.85 2.63 -17.52
C GLY A 97 8.80 3.31 -16.52
N SER A 98 8.67 4.62 -16.34
CA SER A 98 9.41 5.37 -15.31
C SER A 98 8.68 6.64 -14.90
N PRO A 99 8.56 6.95 -13.59
CA PRO A 99 7.95 8.19 -13.11
C PRO A 99 8.92 9.40 -13.06
N SER A 100 10.17 9.21 -13.50
CA SER A 100 11.27 10.18 -13.34
C SER A 100 11.10 11.49 -14.11
N THR A 101 10.43 11.47 -15.26
CA THR A 101 10.15 12.67 -16.05
C THR A 101 8.67 13.02 -15.97
N PHE A 102 8.31 14.27 -16.32
CA PHE A 102 6.90 14.70 -16.32
C PHE A 102 6.02 13.83 -17.24
N PHE A 103 6.45 13.63 -18.49
CA PHE A 103 5.72 12.79 -19.45
C PHE A 103 5.77 11.31 -19.06
N GLY A 104 6.92 10.83 -18.58
CA GLY A 104 7.08 9.48 -18.07
C GLY A 104 6.10 9.17 -16.94
N ARG A 105 5.98 10.08 -15.96
CA ARG A 105 5.02 9.98 -14.86
C ARG A 105 3.58 9.92 -15.33
N LYS A 106 3.19 10.79 -16.26
CA LYS A 106 1.83 10.77 -16.82
C LYS A 106 1.53 9.42 -17.49
N SER A 107 2.47 8.92 -18.29
CA SER A 107 2.34 7.61 -18.94
C SER A 107 2.29 6.46 -17.92
N PHE A 108 3.19 6.48 -16.93
CA PHE A 108 3.32 5.45 -15.90
C PHE A 108 2.05 5.30 -15.06
N PHE A 109 1.50 6.40 -14.54
CA PHE A 109 0.36 6.33 -13.64
C PHE A 109 -1.00 6.34 -14.35
N LYS A 110 -1.12 6.97 -15.53
CA LYS A 110 -2.42 7.15 -16.22
C LYS A 110 -2.52 6.43 -17.57
N GLY A 111 -1.41 6.17 -18.24
CA GLY A 111 -1.37 5.56 -19.58
C GLY A 111 -1.51 4.04 -19.54
N ASN A 112 -0.65 3.37 -18.77
CA ASN A 112 -0.67 1.91 -18.66
C ASN A 112 -1.89 1.42 -17.88
N LYS A 113 -2.54 0.36 -18.38
CA LYS A 113 -3.69 -0.29 -17.74
C LYS A 113 -3.41 -1.76 -17.51
N TYR A 114 -3.76 -2.24 -16.34
CA TYR A 114 -3.59 -3.61 -15.87
C TYR A 114 -4.95 -4.26 -15.67
N GLN A 115 -5.01 -5.58 -15.87
CA GLN A 115 -6.15 -6.37 -15.41
C GLN A 115 -5.96 -6.63 -13.92
N LEU A 116 -6.94 -6.25 -13.11
CA LEU A 116 -6.93 -6.40 -11.66
C LEU A 116 -8.38 -6.60 -11.22
N ALA A 117 -8.67 -7.64 -10.43
CA ALA A 117 -9.99 -7.85 -9.85
C ALA A 117 -11.17 -7.74 -10.86
N GLY A 118 -11.00 -8.30 -12.06
CA GLY A 118 -12.01 -8.28 -13.14
C GLY A 118 -12.15 -6.95 -13.89
N MET A 119 -11.34 -5.94 -13.56
CA MET A 119 -11.37 -4.62 -14.21
C MET A 119 -10.04 -4.28 -14.88
N LYS A 120 -10.11 -3.43 -15.91
CA LYS A 120 -8.95 -2.82 -16.56
C LYS A 120 -8.70 -1.43 -15.97
N ILE A 121 -7.67 -1.28 -15.14
CA ILE A 121 -7.43 -0.07 -14.32
C ILE A 121 -5.97 0.41 -14.45
N ASN A 122 -5.73 1.72 -14.33
CA ASN A 122 -4.38 2.29 -14.23
C ASN A 122 -4.02 2.59 -12.76
N LEU A 123 -2.74 2.81 -12.47
CA LEU A 123 -2.28 3.05 -11.09
C LEU A 123 -2.96 4.26 -10.44
N ASN A 124 -3.14 5.36 -11.18
CA ASN A 124 -3.81 6.56 -10.68
C ASN A 124 -5.26 6.29 -10.25
N ASP A 125 -6.02 5.55 -11.06
CA ASP A 125 -7.41 5.23 -10.76
C ASP A 125 -7.51 4.19 -9.65
N LEU A 126 -6.56 3.24 -9.56
CA LEU A 126 -6.46 2.32 -8.44
C LEU A 126 -6.27 3.10 -7.12
N GLU A 127 -5.31 4.00 -7.06
CA GLU A 127 -5.09 4.85 -5.87
C GLU A 127 -6.32 5.73 -5.56
N ARG A 128 -6.76 6.54 -6.53
CA ARG A 128 -7.75 7.61 -6.27
C ARG A 128 -9.20 7.16 -6.22
N LYS A 129 -9.57 6.11 -6.96
CA LYS A 129 -10.97 5.65 -7.07
C LYS A 129 -11.24 4.38 -6.28
N VAL A 130 -10.21 3.65 -5.85
CA VAL A 130 -10.38 2.39 -5.10
C VAL A 130 -9.77 2.50 -3.70
N ILE A 131 -8.49 2.90 -3.56
CA ILE A 131 -7.80 2.84 -2.26
C ILE A 131 -8.14 4.05 -1.37
N ILE A 132 -7.99 5.28 -1.86
CA ILE A 132 -8.27 6.50 -1.08
C ILE A 132 -9.70 6.53 -0.52
N PRO A 133 -10.75 6.16 -1.28
CA PRO A 133 -12.12 6.13 -0.75
C PRO A 133 -12.35 5.18 0.43
N ILE A 134 -11.43 4.24 0.72
CA ILE A 134 -11.48 3.38 1.92
C ILE A 134 -11.35 4.23 3.19
N GLY A 135 -10.73 5.42 3.11
CA GLY A 135 -10.67 6.38 4.22
C GLY A 135 -9.59 6.08 5.25
N GLU A 136 -8.56 5.31 4.89
CA GLU A 136 -7.40 5.02 5.73
C GLU A 136 -6.20 5.89 5.31
N PRO A 137 -5.84 6.96 6.05
CA PRO A 137 -4.79 7.90 5.62
C PRO A 137 -3.38 7.29 5.64
N ARG A 138 -3.13 6.22 6.41
CA ARG A 138 -1.80 5.58 6.47
C ARG A 138 -1.41 4.87 5.17
N ILE A 139 -2.35 4.67 4.24
CA ILE A 139 -2.04 4.12 2.91
C ILE A 139 -0.98 4.94 2.19
N HIS A 140 -0.92 6.25 2.42
CA HIS A 140 0.05 7.17 1.78
C HIS A 140 1.49 6.87 2.16
N PHE A 141 1.70 6.04 3.18
CA PHE A 141 3.01 5.54 3.62
C PHE A 141 3.22 4.06 3.29
N ALA A 142 2.18 3.38 2.82
CA ALA A 142 2.16 1.95 2.52
C ALA A 142 2.25 1.65 1.01
N ILE A 143 1.77 2.56 0.18
CA ILE A 143 1.88 2.46 -1.27
C ILE A 143 3.15 3.15 -1.77
N ASN A 144 3.99 2.43 -2.52
CA ASN A 144 5.24 2.92 -3.06
C ASN A 144 5.05 3.32 -4.53
N CYS A 145 5.46 4.55 -4.89
CA CYS A 145 5.33 5.11 -6.23
C CYS A 145 6.57 4.95 -7.12
N ALA A 146 7.47 4.02 -6.79
CA ALA A 146 8.76 3.77 -7.45
C ALA A 146 9.71 4.98 -7.55
N SER A 147 9.64 5.91 -6.60
CA SER A 147 10.46 7.14 -6.56
C SER A 147 11.28 7.27 -5.28
N SER A 148 12.42 7.96 -5.35
CA SER A 148 13.38 8.12 -4.25
C SER A 148 12.78 8.82 -3.02
N SER A 149 11.87 9.77 -3.20
CA SER A 149 11.15 10.43 -2.11
C SER A 149 9.88 9.69 -1.64
N CYS A 150 9.45 8.62 -2.31
CA CYS A 150 8.33 7.79 -1.85
C CYS A 150 8.64 7.15 -0.48
N PRO A 151 7.62 6.71 0.27
CA PRO A 151 7.81 5.84 1.43
C PRO A 151 8.60 4.60 1.04
N LYS A 152 9.42 4.09 1.96
CA LYS A 152 10.18 2.86 1.72
C LYS A 152 9.21 1.70 1.57
N LEU A 153 9.34 0.93 0.49
CA LEU A 153 8.63 -0.33 0.36
C LEU A 153 9.15 -1.29 1.45
N ILE A 154 8.25 -1.84 2.25
CA ILE A 154 8.59 -2.85 3.26
C ILE A 154 8.83 -4.21 2.57
N PRO A 155 9.74 -5.06 3.09
CA PRO A 155 10.11 -6.33 2.46
C PRO A 155 9.10 -7.46 2.77
N GLU A 156 7.83 -7.12 2.97
CA GLU A 156 6.75 -8.03 3.32
C GLU A 156 5.42 -7.54 2.72
N VAL A 157 4.44 -8.43 2.64
CA VAL A 157 3.07 -8.07 2.22
C VAL A 157 2.25 -7.55 3.39
N TYR A 158 1.23 -6.75 3.08
CA TYR A 158 0.23 -6.35 4.05
C TYR A 158 -0.77 -7.50 4.27
N ASN A 159 -1.00 -7.89 5.53
CA ASN A 159 -1.89 -8.98 5.91
C ASN A 159 -3.10 -8.44 6.68
N ALA A 160 -4.30 -8.94 6.40
CA ALA A 160 -5.55 -8.40 6.95
C ALA A 160 -5.59 -8.45 8.50
N GLU A 161 -5.00 -9.48 9.10
CA GLU A 161 -4.99 -9.73 10.55
C GLU A 161 -4.15 -8.69 11.31
N ILE A 162 -3.09 -8.18 10.70
CA ILE A 162 -2.11 -7.28 11.33
C ILE A 162 -1.97 -5.94 10.60
N ILE A 163 -2.86 -5.64 9.65
CA ILE A 163 -2.72 -4.49 8.76
C ILE A 163 -2.64 -3.17 9.52
N ASP A 164 -3.39 -3.02 10.62
CA ASP A 164 -3.35 -1.81 11.44
C ASP A 164 -1.95 -1.56 12.05
N GLN A 165 -1.29 -2.63 12.51
CA GLN A 165 0.07 -2.58 13.04
C GLN A 165 1.06 -2.23 11.92
N GLN A 166 0.95 -2.88 10.77
CA GLN A 166 1.84 -2.62 9.62
C GLN A 166 1.69 -1.18 9.09
N LEU A 167 0.47 -0.66 9.00
CA LEU A 167 0.19 0.71 8.59
C LEU A 167 0.68 1.74 9.61
N THR A 168 0.48 1.47 10.90
CA THR A 168 1.03 2.32 11.97
C THR A 168 2.55 2.36 11.91
N GLN A 169 3.18 1.21 11.68
CA GLN A 169 4.62 1.11 11.56
C GLN A 169 5.15 1.84 10.31
N ALA A 170 4.46 1.72 9.18
CA ALA A 170 4.79 2.46 7.96
C ALA A 170 4.69 3.98 8.16
N ALA A 171 3.64 4.45 8.84
CA ALA A 171 3.47 5.87 9.18
C ALA A 171 4.60 6.38 10.08
N LYS A 172 4.92 5.65 11.16
CA LYS A 172 6.03 5.99 12.06
C LYS A 172 7.37 6.01 11.31
N PHE A 173 7.65 5.00 10.49
CA PHE A 173 8.91 4.97 9.73
C PHE A 173 9.03 6.11 8.74
N PHE A 174 7.95 6.47 8.04
CA PHE A 174 7.99 7.56 7.08
C PHE A 174 8.13 8.92 7.77
N ILE A 175 7.30 9.20 8.78
CA ILE A 175 7.23 10.50 9.46
C ILE A 175 8.55 10.82 10.17
N ASN A 176 9.25 9.81 10.68
CA ASN A 176 10.53 9.98 11.38
C ASN A 176 11.76 9.76 10.46
N ASP A 177 11.58 9.59 9.14
CA ASP A 177 12.69 9.51 8.20
C ASP A 177 13.28 10.90 7.95
N THR A 178 14.49 11.15 8.48
CA THR A 178 15.18 12.45 8.40
C THR A 178 15.53 12.89 6.98
N MET A 179 15.51 11.98 5.99
CA MET A 179 15.67 12.34 4.58
C MET A 179 14.39 12.89 3.96
N ARG A 180 13.23 12.64 4.58
CA ARG A 180 11.90 12.98 4.05
C ARG A 180 11.17 13.99 4.90
N ASN A 181 11.54 14.12 6.18
CA ASN A 181 10.92 15.01 7.14
C ASN A 181 11.97 15.51 8.15
N HIS A 182 11.96 16.80 8.45
CA HIS A 182 12.82 17.42 9.44
C HIS A 182 12.01 18.40 10.29
N PHE A 183 12.15 18.28 11.61
CA PHE A 183 11.46 19.11 12.58
C PHE A 183 12.49 19.94 13.34
N ASP A 184 12.36 21.25 13.24
CA ASP A 184 13.17 22.22 13.99
C ASP A 184 12.34 22.76 15.17
N PRO A 185 12.57 22.27 16.39
CA PRO A 185 11.79 22.68 17.57
C PRO A 185 12.13 24.08 18.07
N GLU A 186 13.29 24.64 17.70
CA GLU A 186 13.72 25.98 18.11
C GLU A 186 13.06 27.04 17.21
N MET A 187 13.19 26.89 15.90
CA MET A 187 12.57 27.78 14.91
C MET A 187 11.07 27.48 14.69
N LYS A 188 10.56 26.38 15.25
CA LYS A 188 9.19 25.88 15.03
C LYS A 188 8.89 25.70 13.53
N ILE A 189 9.80 25.06 12.80
CA ILE A 189 9.63 24.77 11.37
C ILE A 189 9.59 23.27 11.14
N ALA A 190 8.52 22.78 10.50
CA ALA A 190 8.38 21.39 10.08
C ALA A 190 8.56 21.34 8.56
N SER A 191 9.72 20.87 8.11
CA SER A 191 10.03 20.67 6.70
C SER A 191 9.71 19.22 6.32
N ILE A 192 8.56 18.99 5.70
CA ILE A 192 7.97 17.66 5.51
C ILE A 192 7.79 17.31 4.03
N SER A 193 7.59 16.04 3.74
CA SER A 193 7.37 15.54 2.37
C SER A 193 6.15 16.16 1.69
N LYS A 194 6.19 16.31 0.36
CA LYS A 194 5.03 16.71 -0.46
C LYS A 194 3.84 15.76 -0.40
N ILE A 195 3.99 14.56 0.14
CA ILE A 195 2.85 13.66 0.39
C ILE A 195 1.81 14.35 1.29
N PHE A 196 2.25 15.14 2.27
CA PHE A 196 1.36 15.92 3.14
C PHE A 196 0.71 17.13 2.46
N ASP A 197 1.21 17.55 1.29
CA ASP A 197 0.62 18.59 0.43
C ASP A 197 -0.40 17.96 -0.52
N TRP A 198 -0.01 16.91 -1.25
CA TRP A 198 -0.86 16.27 -2.26
C TRP A 198 -2.09 15.55 -1.71
N PHE A 199 -2.02 15.09 -0.47
CA PHE A 199 -3.09 14.38 0.22
C PHE A 199 -3.51 15.08 1.52
N GLU A 200 -3.32 16.41 1.59
CA GLU A 200 -3.64 17.23 2.76
C GLU A 200 -5.05 16.96 3.29
N GLU A 201 -6.04 16.89 2.38
CA GLU A 201 -7.45 16.66 2.72
C GLU A 201 -7.67 15.38 3.54
N ASP A 202 -6.95 14.31 3.24
CA ASP A 202 -7.08 13.02 3.94
C ASP A 202 -6.59 13.14 5.39
N PHE A 203 -5.48 13.85 5.60
CA PHE A 203 -4.90 14.08 6.93
C PHE A 203 -5.75 15.06 7.75
N ILE A 204 -6.27 16.13 7.13
CA ILE A 204 -7.16 17.08 7.78
C ILE A 204 -8.48 16.40 8.17
N LYS A 205 -9.08 15.61 7.27
CA LYS A 205 -10.32 14.88 7.57
C LYS A 205 -10.16 13.94 8.77
N HIS A 206 -9.00 13.29 8.89
CA HIS A 206 -8.73 12.36 9.99
C HIS A 206 -8.38 13.05 11.32
N SER A 207 -7.52 14.08 11.30
CA SER A 207 -6.92 14.64 12.53
C SER A 207 -7.18 16.13 12.76
N GLY A 208 -7.92 16.78 11.87
CA GLY A 208 -8.23 18.21 11.90
C GLY A 208 -7.10 19.13 11.39
N SER A 209 -5.85 18.65 11.32
CA SER A 209 -4.74 19.33 10.64
C SER A 209 -3.62 18.35 10.32
N VAL A 210 -2.76 18.69 9.35
CA VAL A 210 -1.53 17.93 9.07
C VAL A 210 -0.64 17.84 10.31
N GLN A 211 -0.50 18.92 11.08
CA GLN A 211 0.31 18.91 12.30
C GLN A 211 -0.22 17.93 13.35
N LYS A 212 -1.54 17.93 13.61
CA LYS A 212 -2.17 16.97 14.52
C LYS A 212 -2.07 15.53 14.02
N TYR A 213 -2.06 15.32 12.71
CA TYR A 213 -1.79 14.01 12.14
C TYR A 213 -0.34 13.57 12.41
N LEU A 214 0.64 14.43 12.14
CA LEU A 214 2.06 14.15 12.40
C LEU A 214 2.31 13.84 13.87
N ALA A 215 1.69 14.58 14.79
CA ALA A 215 1.82 14.40 16.24
C ALA A 215 1.48 12.98 16.72
N GLN A 216 0.66 12.22 15.99
CA GLN A 216 0.30 10.84 16.35
C GLN A 216 1.42 9.82 16.12
N TYR A 217 2.41 10.16 15.28
CA TYR A 217 3.42 9.21 14.81
C TYR A 217 4.87 9.69 14.97
N VAL A 218 5.10 10.98 15.28
CA VAL A 218 6.43 11.48 15.66
C VAL A 218 6.87 10.80 16.95
N MET A 219 8.12 10.32 17.00
CA MET A 219 8.66 9.60 18.15
C MET A 219 9.19 10.51 19.25
N ASP A 220 9.60 11.74 18.91
CA ASP A 220 10.02 12.74 19.89
C ASP A 220 8.80 13.43 20.53
N GLU A 221 8.63 13.24 21.83
CA GLU A 221 7.46 13.74 22.58
C GLU A 221 7.35 15.26 22.58
N ASN A 222 8.48 15.99 22.62
CA ASN A 222 8.48 17.44 22.61
C ASN A 222 8.02 17.98 21.25
N ILE A 223 8.48 17.37 20.16
CA ILE A 223 8.03 17.71 18.81
C ILE A 223 6.55 17.36 18.66
N ALA A 224 6.12 16.17 19.11
CA ALA A 224 4.73 15.74 19.06
C ALA A 224 3.79 16.71 19.80
N ASN A 225 4.13 17.13 21.02
CA ASN A 225 3.36 18.12 21.79
C ASN A 225 3.26 19.48 21.08
N ASN A 226 4.36 19.95 20.50
CA ASN A 226 4.38 21.21 19.76
C ASN A 226 3.54 21.14 18.46
N LEU A 227 3.57 20.01 17.75
CA LEU A 227 2.72 19.76 16.58
C LEU A 227 1.24 19.66 16.96
N GLN A 228 0.92 19.00 18.07
CA GLN A 228 -0.44 18.89 18.58
C GLN A 228 -1.05 20.27 18.89
N ALA A 229 -0.23 21.19 19.40
CA ALA A 229 -0.61 22.58 19.62
C ALA A 229 -0.73 23.41 18.34
N GLY A 230 -0.26 22.91 17.18
CA GLY A 230 -0.30 23.63 15.90
C GLY A 230 0.79 24.69 15.75
N ASN A 231 1.87 24.61 16.52
CA ASN A 231 2.85 25.69 16.65
C ASN A 231 3.91 25.71 15.53
N TYR A 232 3.91 24.74 14.61
CA TYR A 232 4.91 24.69 13.54
C TYR A 232 4.46 25.42 12.27
N LYS A 233 5.39 26.15 11.65
CA LYS A 233 5.28 26.54 10.24
C LYS A 233 5.62 25.34 9.35
N ILE A 234 4.67 24.93 8.51
CA ILE A 234 4.89 23.87 7.52
C ILE A 234 5.66 24.40 6.31
N LYS A 235 6.68 23.64 5.89
CA LYS A 235 7.38 23.80 4.61
C LYS A 235 7.42 22.45 3.90
N TYR A 236 7.18 22.43 2.60
CA TYR A 236 7.25 21.19 1.83
C TYR A 236 8.61 21.05 1.14
N LEU A 237 9.23 19.89 1.31
CA LEU A 237 10.52 19.57 0.68
C LEU A 237 10.36 19.33 -0.83
N HIS A 238 11.48 19.41 -1.55
CA HIS A 238 11.51 18.96 -2.95
C HIS A 238 11.28 17.44 -3.01
N TYR A 239 10.53 16.99 -4.01
CA TYR A 239 10.21 15.58 -4.18
C TYR A 239 11.00 14.98 -5.34
N ASP A 240 11.92 14.08 -5.04
CA ASP A 240 12.76 13.40 -6.02
C ASP A 240 12.03 12.20 -6.63
N TRP A 241 11.82 12.31 -7.94
CA TRP A 241 11.13 11.31 -8.76
C TRP A 241 12.08 10.28 -9.39
N SER A 242 13.39 10.36 -9.13
CA SER A 242 14.35 9.35 -9.53
C SER A 242 13.95 7.97 -9.00
N LEU A 243 14.29 6.90 -9.72
CA LEU A 243 13.88 5.54 -9.37
C LEU A 243 14.48 5.08 -8.03
N ASN A 244 13.66 4.53 -7.14
CA ASN A 244 14.09 3.94 -5.86
C ASN A 244 14.59 2.49 -5.99
N GLY A 245 15.52 2.22 -6.90
CA GLY A 245 15.99 0.85 -7.11
C GLY A 245 16.95 0.68 -8.26
N THR A 246 17.25 -0.57 -8.59
CA THR A 246 18.01 -0.91 -9.80
C THR A 246 17.08 -0.90 -11.01
N LYS A 247 17.60 -0.50 -12.18
CA LYS A 247 16.86 -0.67 -13.42
C LYS A 247 16.70 -2.18 -13.72
N PRO A 248 15.57 -2.59 -14.32
CA PRO A 248 15.30 -3.97 -14.69
C PRO A 248 16.34 -4.61 -15.61
#